data_AF-B4MC12-F1
#
_entry.id   AF-B4MC12-F1
#
_cell.length_a   1.000
_cell.length_b   1.000
_cell.length_c   1.000
_cell.angle_alpha   90.00
_cell.angle_beta   90.00
_cell.angle_gamma   90.00
#
_symmetry.space_group_name_H-M   'P 1'
#
loop_
_entity.id
_entity.type
_entity.pdbx_description
1 polymer ?
#
loop_
_entity_poly.entity_id
_entity_poly.type
_entity_poly.pdbx_seq_one_letter_code
_entity_poly.pdbx_strand_id
1 'polypeptide(L)'
;MKRTQNMSTATLLVISVLVCLVHAQKVEVPIEETLQRGAIAMETLRRALDEKLPPSAEAHQEGSEILASFQQSLKTCEAQLRKNQLVSEYNTCVGTFQGLALASIGELAGQHWAKSGASRPTLFW
;
A
#
# COMPACT_ATOMS: atom_id res chain seq x y z
N MET A 1 44.24 8.12 45.97
CA MET A 1 42.88 8.70 45.87
C MET A 1 42.14 8.03 44.72
N LYS A 2 41.16 7.17 44.98
CA LYS A 2 40.30 6.56 43.97
C LYS A 2 38.86 6.74 44.44
N ARG A 3 38.15 7.73 43.87
CA ARG A 3 36.72 7.95 44.13
C ARG A 3 35.95 6.99 43.24
N THR A 4 35.50 5.88 43.81
CA THR A 4 34.44 5.05 43.24
C THR A 4 33.14 5.86 43.32
N GLN A 5 32.71 6.42 42.19
CA GLN A 5 31.38 7.01 42.08
C GLN A 5 30.36 5.87 42.15
N ASN A 6 29.67 5.76 43.28
CA ASN A 6 28.43 5.00 43.36
C ASN A 6 27.40 5.71 42.48
N MET A 7 27.23 5.24 41.24
CA MET A 7 26.08 5.63 40.41
C MET A 7 24.82 5.22 41.17
N SER A 8 24.11 6.21 41.70
CA SER A 8 22.85 6.00 42.41
C SER A 8 21.82 5.43 41.42
N THR A 9 21.09 4.41 41.84
CA THR A 9 20.00 3.76 41.09
C THR A 9 18.97 4.77 40.57
N ALA A 10 18.81 5.91 41.24
CA ALA A 10 17.97 7.02 40.79
C ALA A 10 18.42 7.60 39.43
N THR A 11 19.73 7.68 39.18
CA THR A 11 20.28 8.21 37.94
C THR A 11 20.00 7.28 36.76
N LEU A 12 20.01 5.96 36.99
CA LEU A 12 19.66 4.95 35.97
C LEU A 12 18.17 4.97 35.60
N LEU A 13 17.29 5.18 36.58
CA LEU A 13 15.85 5.29 36.34
C LEU A 13 15.49 6.53 35.52
N VAL A 14 16.12 7.67 35.82
CA VAL A 14 15.91 8.92 35.07
C VAL A 14 16.34 8.77 33.60
N ILE A 15 17.47 8.11 33.34
CA ILE A 15 17.95 7.85 31.97
C ILE A 15 17.01 6.88 31.24
N SER A 16 16.56 5.80 31.90
CA SER A 16 15.63 4.82 31.32
C SER A 16 14.28 5.47 30.93
N VAL A 17 13.73 6.31 31.81
CA VAL A 17 12.47 7.03 31.54
C VAL A 17 12.65 8.04 30.39
N LEU A 18 13.78 8.77 30.35
CA LEU A 18 14.10 9.70 29.25
C LEU A 18 14.25 8.97 27.90
N VAL A 19 14.91 7.80 27.87
CA VAL A 19 15.05 7.01 26.64
C VAL A 19 13.68 6.50 26.17
N CYS A 20 12.82 6.02 27.06
CA CYS A 20 11.47 5.60 26.70
C CYS A 20 10.59 6.76 26.18
N LEU A 21 10.72 7.96 26.77
CA LEU A 21 9.99 9.15 26.33
C LEU A 21 10.43 9.67 24.96
N VAL A 22 11.71 9.55 24.61
CA VAL A 22 12.22 9.96 23.29
C VAL A 22 11.74 9.01 22.18
N HIS A 23 11.57 7.71 22.48
CA HIS A 23 11.05 6.72 21.52
C HIS A 23 9.52 6.74 21.39
N ALA A 24 8.81 7.42 22.30
CA ALA A 24 7.35 7.58 22.23
C ALA A 24 6.91 8.71 21.28
N GLN A 25 7.85 9.39 20.61
CA GLN A 25 7.52 10.37 19.59
C GLN A 25 6.91 9.65 18.39
N LYS A 26 5.57 9.71 18.31
CA LYS A 26 4.78 9.33 17.16
C LYS A 26 5.33 10.12 15.96
N VAL A 27 6.14 9.48 15.12
CA VAL A 27 6.66 10.11 13.90
C VAL A 27 5.44 10.40 13.04
N GLU A 28 5.05 11.66 12.99
CA GLU A 28 3.96 12.15 12.16
C GLU A 28 4.45 12.13 10.72
N VAL A 29 4.23 11.00 10.04
CA VAL A 29 4.51 10.87 8.61
C VAL A 29 3.58 11.85 7.89
N PRO A 30 4.11 12.77 7.06
CA PRO A 30 3.29 13.69 6.30
C PRO A 30 2.21 12.95 5.49
N ILE A 31 1.01 13.53 5.43
CA ILE A 31 -0.10 12.95 4.66
C ILE A 31 0.33 12.77 3.20
N GLU A 32 1.07 13.72 2.64
CA GLU A 32 1.60 13.71 1.28
C GLU A 32 2.54 12.53 1.02
N GLU A 33 3.36 12.17 2.01
CA GLU A 33 4.22 10.98 1.92
C GLU A 33 3.38 9.71 1.97
N THR A 34 2.36 9.69 2.83
CA THR A 34 1.42 8.56 2.93
C THR A 34 0.66 8.34 1.62
N LEU A 35 0.25 9.40 0.93
CA LEU A 35 -0.47 9.33 -0.35
C LEU A 35 0.34 8.65 -1.47
N GLN A 36 1.67 8.59 -1.36
CA GLN A 36 2.51 7.88 -2.34
C GLN A 36 2.15 6.40 -2.45
N ARG A 37 1.66 5.77 -1.36
CA ARG A 37 1.22 4.37 -1.39
C ARG A 37 0.10 4.13 -2.42
N GLY A 38 -0.85 5.06 -2.53
CA GLY A 38 -1.90 5.01 -3.54
C GLY A 38 -1.38 5.09 -4.97
N ALA A 39 -0.43 6.00 -5.21
CA ALA A 39 0.21 6.15 -6.52
C ALA A 39 0.99 4.88 -6.92
N ILE A 40 1.73 4.29 -5.99
CA ILE A 40 2.46 3.03 -6.21
C ILE A 40 1.49 1.89 -6.53
N ALA A 41 0.35 1.81 -5.84
CA ALA A 41 -0.67 0.80 -6.12
C ALA A 41 -1.27 0.97 -7.52
N MET A 42 -1.58 2.21 -7.92
CA MET A 42 -2.07 2.52 -9.27
C MET A 42 -1.07 2.09 -10.36
N GLU A 43 0.20 2.42 -10.19
CA GLU A 43 1.26 2.05 -11.13
C GLU A 43 1.49 0.54 -11.18
N THR A 44 1.32 -0.15 -10.04
CA THR A 44 1.36 -1.62 -10.00
C THR A 44 0.22 -2.22 -10.82
N LEU A 45 -0.99 -1.67 -10.75
CA LEU A 45 -2.13 -2.13 -11.53
C LEU A 45 -1.99 -1.86 -13.03
N ARG A 46 -1.38 -0.73 -13.42
CA ARG A 46 -1.06 -0.44 -14.82
C ARG A 46 -0.10 -1.47 -15.41
N ARG A 47 1.03 -1.71 -14.73
CA ARG A 47 2.00 -2.74 -15.14
C ARG A 47 1.37 -4.13 -15.20
N ALA A 48 0.56 -4.45 -14.21
CA ALA A 48 -0.23 -5.69 -14.18
C ALA A 48 -1.11 -5.87 -15.43
N LEU A 49 -1.80 -4.82 -15.89
CA LEU A 49 -2.60 -4.88 -17.11
C LEU A 49 -1.73 -5.07 -18.36
N ASP A 50 -0.67 -4.28 -18.49
CA ASP A 50 0.23 -4.33 -19.64
C ASP A 50 0.97 -5.67 -19.77
N GLU A 51 1.32 -6.29 -18.64
CA GLU A 51 2.04 -7.57 -18.61
C GLU A 51 1.13 -8.79 -18.80
N LYS A 52 -0.13 -8.70 -18.36
CA LYS A 52 -1.01 -9.89 -18.26
C LYS A 52 -2.07 -9.94 -19.35
N LEU A 53 -2.53 -8.81 -19.88
CA LEU A 53 -3.52 -8.81 -20.93
C LEU A 53 -2.89 -9.08 -22.31
N PRO A 54 -3.61 -9.75 -23.22
CA PRO A 54 -3.17 -9.80 -24.61
C PRO A 54 -3.20 -8.40 -25.23
N PRO A 55 -2.36 -8.14 -26.25
CA PRO A 55 -2.27 -6.83 -26.92
C PRO A 55 -3.48 -6.58 -27.84
N SER A 56 -4.68 -6.60 -27.28
CA SER A 56 -5.94 -6.32 -27.98
C SER A 56 -6.60 -5.07 -27.40
N ALA A 57 -7.17 -4.25 -28.28
CA ALA A 57 -7.87 -3.03 -27.86
C ALA A 57 -9.05 -3.32 -26.92
N GLU A 58 -9.77 -4.43 -27.17
CA GLU A 58 -10.86 -4.91 -26.31
C GLU A 58 -10.36 -5.18 -24.87
N ALA A 59 -9.28 -5.96 -24.71
CA ALA A 59 -8.76 -6.30 -23.39
C ALA A 59 -8.26 -5.08 -22.63
N HIS A 60 -7.52 -4.18 -23.30
CA HIS A 60 -7.03 -2.96 -22.65
C HIS A 60 -8.15 -1.97 -22.33
N GLN A 61 -9.23 -1.94 -23.11
CA GLN A 61 -10.41 -1.14 -22.80
C GLN A 61 -11.09 -1.64 -21.51
N GLU A 62 -11.40 -2.94 -21.41
CA GLU A 62 -11.98 -3.53 -20.20
C GLU A 62 -11.04 -3.38 -18.99
N GLY A 63 -9.73 -3.54 -19.21
CA GLY A 63 -8.71 -3.29 -18.20
C GLY A 63 -8.72 -1.85 -17.67
N SER A 64 -9.00 -0.86 -18.53
CA SER A 64 -9.08 0.55 -18.13
C SER A 64 -10.26 0.82 -17.18
N GLU A 65 -11.34 0.04 -17.26
CA GLU A 65 -12.50 0.16 -16.36
C GLU A 65 -12.14 -0.30 -14.93
N ILE A 66 -11.26 -1.30 -14.81
CA ILE A 66 -10.69 -1.72 -13.52
C ILE A 66 -9.86 -0.59 -12.92
N LEU A 67 -9.00 0.06 -13.72
CA LEU A 67 -8.21 1.22 -13.25
C LEU A 67 -9.10 2.39 -12.85
N ALA A 68 -10.15 2.69 -13.62
CA ALA A 68 -11.08 3.76 -13.30
C ALA A 68 -11.82 3.50 -11.97
N SER A 69 -12.23 2.25 -11.75
CA SER A 69 -12.86 1.82 -10.50
C SER A 69 -11.89 1.93 -9.33
N PHE A 70 -10.64 1.45 -9.48
CA PHE A 70 -9.62 1.60 -8.45
C PHE A 70 -9.27 3.07 -8.16
N GLN A 71 -9.18 3.93 -9.18
CA GLN A 71 -8.98 5.37 -9.02
C GLN A 71 -10.10 6.00 -8.18
N GLN A 72 -11.35 5.60 -8.41
CA GLN A 72 -12.49 6.09 -7.64
C GLN A 72 -12.44 5.62 -6.18
N SER A 73 -12.11 4.36 -5.94
CA SER A 73 -11.90 3.82 -4.59
C SER A 73 -10.73 4.51 -3.88
N LEU A 74 -9.65 4.80 -4.60
CA LEU A 74 -8.48 5.51 -4.06
C LEU A 74 -8.87 6.90 -3.58
N LYS A 75 -9.65 7.67 -4.35
CA LYS A 75 -10.17 8.97 -3.91
C LYS A 75 -10.94 8.87 -2.57
N THR A 76 -11.73 7.81 -2.40
CA THR A 76 -12.42 7.54 -1.13
C THR A 76 -11.44 7.28 0.01
N CYS A 77 -10.42 6.42 -0.20
CA CYS A 77 -9.39 6.16 0.81
C CYS A 77 -8.65 7.45 1.20
N GLU A 78 -8.25 8.26 0.22
CA GLU A 78 -7.53 9.51 0.49
C GLU A 78 -8.41 10.55 1.18
N ALA A 79 -9.70 10.63 0.86
CA ALA A 79 -10.65 11.49 1.55
C ALA A 79 -10.78 11.08 3.03
N GLN A 80 -10.81 9.77 3.32
CA GLN A 80 -10.81 9.28 4.69
C GLN A 80 -9.49 9.65 5.39
N LEU A 81 -8.34 9.41 4.77
CA LEU A 81 -7.02 9.80 5.33
C LEU A 81 -6.97 11.28 5.70
N ARG A 82 -7.41 12.16 4.80
CA ARG A 82 -7.41 13.62 5.07
C ARG A 82 -8.38 14.00 6.19
N LYS A 83 -9.46 13.25 6.37
CA LYS A 83 -10.49 13.48 7.39
C LYS A 83 -10.07 12.97 8.77
N ASN A 84 -9.52 11.77 8.85
CA ASN A 84 -9.27 11.06 10.11
C ASN A 84 -7.79 11.03 10.51
N GLN A 85 -6.88 11.30 9.57
CA GLN A 85 -5.43 11.21 9.73
C GLN A 85 -4.94 9.81 10.17
N LEU A 86 -5.73 8.77 9.85
CA LEU A 86 -5.43 7.38 10.21
C LEU A 86 -4.71 6.66 9.07
N VAL A 87 -3.38 6.75 9.10
CA VAL A 87 -2.48 6.12 8.12
C VAL A 87 -2.71 4.61 7.99
N SER A 88 -2.96 3.91 9.10
CA SER A 88 -3.22 2.46 9.09
C SER A 88 -4.51 2.12 8.35
N GLU A 89 -5.57 2.92 8.51
CA GLU A 89 -6.84 2.72 7.81
C GLU A 89 -6.69 3.02 6.32
N TYR A 90 -5.95 4.06 5.96
CA TYR A 90 -5.62 4.34 4.57
C TYR A 90 -4.87 3.18 3.90
N ASN A 91 -3.83 2.65 4.55
CA ASN A 91 -3.06 1.53 4.02
C ASN A 91 -3.92 0.27 3.85
N THR A 92 -4.80 -0.03 4.81
CA THR A 92 -5.76 -1.13 4.71
C THR A 92 -6.76 -0.92 3.57
N CYS A 93 -7.27 0.32 3.41
CA CYS A 93 -8.20 0.69 2.35
C CYS A 93 -7.56 0.50 0.97
N VAL A 94 -6.37 1.09 0.75
CA VAL A 94 -5.62 0.96 -0.51
C VAL A 94 -5.27 -0.51 -0.78
N GLY A 95 -4.79 -1.24 0.22
CA GLY A 95 -4.42 -2.65 0.09
C GLY A 95 -5.60 -3.53 -0.29
N THR A 96 -6.76 -3.31 0.32
CA THR A 96 -8.00 -4.05 -0.01
C THR A 96 -8.39 -3.84 -1.46
N PHE A 97 -8.50 -2.58 -1.90
CA PHE A 97 -8.89 -2.27 -3.28
C PHE A 97 -7.83 -2.70 -4.31
N GLN A 98 -6.56 -2.64 -3.95
CA GLN A 98 -5.47 -3.13 -4.81
C GLN A 98 -5.59 -4.65 -5.00
N GLY A 99 -5.83 -5.41 -3.93
CA GLY A 99 -6.04 -6.85 -4.01
C GLY A 99 -7.24 -7.24 -4.86
N LEU A 100 -8.37 -6.53 -4.68
CA LEU A 100 -9.57 -6.74 -5.51
C LEU A 100 -9.28 -6.44 -6.99
N ALA A 101 -8.61 -5.34 -7.30
CA ALA A 101 -8.28 -4.98 -8.67
C ALA A 101 -7.33 -6.00 -9.33
N LEU A 102 -6.31 -6.50 -8.61
CA LEU A 102 -5.42 -7.56 -9.11
C LEU A 102 -6.17 -8.86 -9.39
N ALA A 103 -7.12 -9.23 -8.53
CA ALA A 103 -7.98 -10.39 -8.76
C ALA A 103 -8.82 -10.21 -10.04
N SER A 104 -9.44 -9.04 -10.24
CA SER A 104 -10.19 -8.70 -11.45
C SER A 104 -9.32 -8.74 -12.71
N ILE A 105 -8.08 -8.24 -12.65
CA ILE A 105 -7.14 -8.32 -13.77
C ILE A 105 -6.82 -9.78 -14.10
N GLY A 106 -6.59 -10.63 -13.09
CA GLY A 106 -6.33 -12.05 -13.30
C GLY A 106 -7.51 -12.79 -13.94
N GLU A 107 -8.73 -12.44 -13.55
CA GLU A 107 -9.95 -12.97 -14.17
C GLU A 107 -10.09 -12.53 -15.63
N LEU A 108 -9.95 -11.22 -15.89
CA LEU A 108 -10.02 -10.62 -17.22
C LEU A 108 -8.98 -11.24 -18.17
N ALA A 109 -7.72 -11.35 -17.71
CA ALA A 109 -6.66 -12.02 -18.46
C ALA A 109 -7.05 -13.47 -18.78
N GLY A 110 -7.62 -14.20 -17.82
CA GLY A 110 -8.13 -15.54 -18.01
C GLY A 110 -9.19 -15.65 -19.12
N GLN A 111 -10.12 -14.71 -19.17
CA GLN A 111 -11.19 -14.67 -20.17
C GLN A 111 -10.64 -14.42 -21.58
N HIS A 112 -9.80 -13.39 -21.76
CA HIS A 112 -9.25 -13.07 -23.08
C HIS A 112 -8.27 -14.12 -23.60
N TRP A 113 -7.41 -14.68 -22.74
CA TRP A 113 -6.49 -15.74 -23.17
C TRP A 113 -7.24 -17.04 -23.51
N ALA A 114 -8.27 -17.41 -22.74
CA ALA A 114 -9.12 -18.57 -23.08
C ALA A 114 -9.83 -18.40 -24.43
N LYS A 115 -10.35 -17.19 -24.74
CA LYS A 115 -10.98 -16.87 -26.03
C LYS A 115 -10.01 -17.00 -27.21
N SER A 116 -8.72 -16.75 -26.99
CA SER A 116 -7.69 -16.83 -28.02
C SER A 116 -7.16 -18.24 -28.32
N GLY A 117 -7.54 -19.25 -27.52
CA GLY A 117 -7.00 -20.62 -27.63
C GLY A 117 -5.57 -20.78 -27.10
N ALA A 118 -4.95 -19.72 -26.57
CA ALA A 118 -3.64 -19.78 -25.94
C ALA A 118 -3.73 -20.27 -24.48
N SER A 119 -2.73 -21.04 -24.07
CA SER A 119 -2.57 -21.47 -22.66
C SER A 119 -2.39 -20.25 -21.75
N ARG A 120 -3.21 -20.16 -20.69
CA ARG A 120 -3.24 -19.06 -19.72
C ARG A 120 -1.83 -18.74 -19.21
N PRO A 121 -1.25 -17.56 -19.50
CA PRO A 121 0.01 -17.16 -18.91
C PRO A 121 -0.18 -17.07 -17.40
N THR A 122 0.40 -18.02 -16.67
CA THR A 122 0.57 -18.10 -15.20
C THR A 122 -0.53 -17.41 -14.37
N LEU A 123 -1.45 -18.22 -13.84
CA LEU A 123 -2.58 -17.82 -12.98
C LEU A 123 -2.23 -17.25 -11.60
N PHE A 124 -0.96 -17.07 -11.27
CA PHE A 124 -0.52 -16.70 -9.93
C PHE A 124 0.22 -15.37 -9.95
N TRP A 125 -0.21 -14.47 -9.07
CA TRP A 125 0.41 -13.21 -8.70
C TRP A 125 1.47 -13.42 -7.62
#